data_AF-A0A060BQE6-F1
#
_entry.id   AF-A0A060BQE6-F1
#
_cell.length_a   1.000
_cell.length_b   1.000
_cell.length_c   1.000
_cell.angle_alpha   90.00
_cell.angle_beta   90.00
_cell.angle_gamma   90.00
#
_symmetry.space_group_name_H-M   'P 1'
#
loop_
_entity.id
_entity.type
_entity.pdbx_description
1 polymer ?
#
loop_
_entity_poly.entity_id
_entity_poly.type
_entity_poly.pdbx_seq_one_letter_code
_entity_poly.pdbx_strand_id
1 'polypeptide(L)'
;MNDTSASNPYDTTRANSWIQSHKARTLPGKDGAFRPGYHLSAPVGWLNDPNGLIHFQGEYHAFYQFHPYSPEWGPMHWGHAVSTDMVHWRDMPVALAPDAVWDAGGCYSGSAVDDDGRLVLMYTGHTDTVET
;
A
#
# COMPACT_ATOMS: atom_id res chain seq x y z
N MET A 1 9.28 -32.55 -2.56
CA MET A 1 9.80 -31.19 -2.81
C MET A 1 8.89 -30.58 -3.83
N ASN A 2 7.91 -29.78 -3.41
CA ASN A 2 7.04 -29.10 -4.36
C ASN A 2 7.80 -27.87 -4.88
N ASP A 3 7.92 -27.83 -6.20
CA ASP A 3 8.40 -26.70 -6.98
C ASP A 3 7.50 -25.47 -6.71
N THR A 4 8.00 -24.49 -5.98
CA THR A 4 7.33 -23.21 -5.69
C THR A 4 7.68 -22.13 -6.73
N SER A 5 7.94 -22.51 -7.99
CA SER A 5 8.20 -21.56 -9.08
C SER A 5 6.95 -20.92 -9.70
N ALA A 6 5.83 -20.84 -8.96
CA ALA A 6 4.80 -19.88 -9.32
C ALA A 6 5.41 -18.49 -9.10
N SER A 7 5.80 -17.82 -10.19
CA SER A 7 6.30 -16.45 -10.15
C SER A 7 5.34 -15.61 -9.32
N ASN A 8 5.83 -15.05 -8.21
CA ASN A 8 5.04 -14.18 -7.38
C ASN A 8 4.38 -13.11 -8.26
N PRO A 9 3.04 -13.07 -8.36
CA PRO A 9 2.37 -12.23 -9.34
C PRO A 9 2.36 -10.75 -8.92
N TYR A 10 2.84 -10.42 -7.72
CA TYR A 10 2.77 -9.09 -7.15
C TYR A 10 4.09 -8.36 -7.29
N ASP A 11 3.99 -7.11 -7.72
CA ASP A 11 5.07 -6.14 -7.72
C ASP A 11 4.47 -4.72 -7.74
N THR A 12 5.28 -3.72 -7.41
CA THR A 12 4.83 -2.32 -7.37
C THR A 12 4.45 -1.78 -8.75
N THR A 13 5.06 -2.26 -9.85
CA THR A 13 4.75 -1.82 -11.22
C THR A 13 3.35 -2.25 -11.64
N ARG A 14 2.99 -3.51 -11.36
CA ARG A 14 1.66 -4.07 -11.60
C ARG A 14 0.62 -3.38 -10.75
N ALA A 15 0.89 -3.18 -9.46
CA ALA A 15 -0.01 -2.47 -8.55
C ALA A 15 -0.29 -1.05 -9.06
N ASN A 16 0.75 -0.28 -9.41
CA ASN A 16 0.60 1.08 -9.91
C ASN A 16 -0.13 1.11 -11.27
N SER A 17 0.14 0.18 -12.17
CA SER A 17 -0.55 0.07 -13.47
C SER A 17 -2.04 -0.27 -13.31
N TRP A 18 -2.37 -1.13 -12.34
CA TRP A 18 -3.76 -1.43 -11.98
C TRP A 18 -4.49 -0.20 -11.44
N ILE A 19 -3.88 0.54 -10.52
CA ILE A 19 -4.46 1.78 -9.96
C ILE A 19 -4.77 2.77 -11.07
N GLN A 20 -3.82 3.02 -11.99
CA GLN A 20 -4.02 3.99 -13.07
C GLN A 20 -5.20 3.62 -13.99
N SER A 21 -5.41 2.33 -14.25
CA SER A 21 -6.51 1.85 -15.10
C SER A 21 -7.88 1.79 -14.39
N HIS A 22 -7.91 1.81 -13.05
CA HIS A 22 -9.14 1.55 -12.28
C HIS A 22 -9.61 2.73 -11.41
N LYS A 23 -8.73 3.67 -11.03
CA LYS A 23 -9.08 4.79 -10.11
C LYS A 23 -10.20 5.70 -10.60
N ALA A 24 -10.46 5.76 -11.90
CA ALA A 24 -11.59 6.54 -12.42
C ALA A 24 -12.96 6.01 -11.94
N ARG A 25 -13.04 4.74 -11.56
CA ARG A 25 -14.28 4.10 -11.06
C ARG A 25 -14.61 4.53 -9.63
N THR A 26 -13.62 4.97 -8.86
CA THR A 26 -13.82 5.35 -7.45
C THR A 26 -14.11 6.84 -7.29
N LEU A 27 -14.06 7.64 -8.36
CA LEU A 27 -14.32 9.08 -8.27
C LEU A 27 -15.73 9.40 -7.75
N PRO A 28 -15.90 10.49 -6.98
CA PRO A 28 -17.22 10.95 -6.53
C PRO A 28 -18.18 11.12 -7.71
N GLY A 29 -19.38 10.56 -7.59
CA GLY A 29 -20.46 10.69 -8.57
C GLY A 29 -20.89 9.38 -9.24
N LYS A 30 -20.01 8.73 -10.02
CA LYS A 30 -20.40 7.63 -10.92
C LYS A 30 -20.80 6.35 -10.17
N ASP A 31 -19.98 5.96 -9.19
CA ASP A 31 -20.22 4.87 -8.24
C ASP A 31 -19.73 5.23 -6.80
N GLY A 32 -19.07 6.40 -6.64
CA GLY A 32 -18.41 6.84 -5.41
C GLY A 32 -19.27 7.68 -4.48
N ALA A 33 -20.58 7.45 -4.40
CA ALA A 33 -21.48 8.23 -3.53
C ALA A 33 -21.04 8.21 -2.05
N PHE A 34 -20.38 7.14 -1.63
CA PHE A 34 -19.86 6.96 -0.28
C PHE A 34 -18.34 7.19 -0.17
N ARG A 35 -17.68 7.65 -1.23
CA ARG A 35 -16.25 7.94 -1.15
C ARG A 35 -16.04 9.17 -0.26
N PRO A 36 -15.14 9.10 0.75
CA PRO A 36 -14.82 10.26 1.58
C PRO A 36 -14.26 11.42 0.73
N GLY A 37 -14.81 12.61 0.90
CA GLY A 37 -14.38 13.81 0.16
C GLY A 37 -13.22 14.58 0.81
N TYR A 38 -12.89 14.28 2.07
CA TYR A 38 -11.93 15.03 2.88
C TYR A 38 -11.09 14.16 3.82
N HIS A 39 -11.18 12.83 3.69
CA HIS A 39 -10.32 11.89 4.39
C HIS A 39 -9.40 11.19 3.39
N LEU A 40 -8.18 10.86 3.82
CA LEU A 40 -7.31 9.96 3.06
C LEU A 40 -8.05 8.63 2.83
N SER A 41 -8.10 8.20 1.58
CA SER A 41 -8.69 6.93 1.17
C SER A 41 -7.90 6.37 0.00
N ALA A 42 -7.78 5.04 -0.08
CA ALA A 42 -7.07 4.43 -1.19
C ALA A 42 -7.69 4.80 -2.54
N PRO A 43 -6.89 4.90 -3.62
CA PRO A 43 -7.39 5.25 -4.95
C PRO A 43 -8.32 4.17 -5.53
N VAL A 44 -8.16 2.92 -5.12
CA VAL A 44 -8.98 1.74 -5.47
C VAL A 44 -8.94 0.74 -4.32
N GLY A 45 -9.69 -0.37 -4.40
CA GLY A 45 -9.46 -1.55 -3.54
C GLY A 45 -9.68 -1.35 -2.03
N TRP A 46 -9.00 -2.17 -1.24
CA TRP A 46 -9.11 -2.22 0.23
C TRP A 46 -7.95 -1.48 0.92
N LEU A 47 -8.27 -0.71 1.96
CA LEU A 47 -7.33 -0.01 2.83
C LEU A 47 -7.64 -0.36 4.28
N ASN A 48 -6.61 -0.61 5.09
CA ASN A 48 -6.75 -0.74 6.54
C ASN A 48 -5.68 0.07 7.31
N ASP A 49 -4.73 -0.59 7.96
CA ASP A 49 -3.91 -0.02 9.02
C ASP A 49 -3.05 1.16 8.50
N PRO A 50 -3.01 2.31 9.20
CA PRO A 50 -2.07 3.37 8.88
C PRO A 50 -0.65 2.93 9.23
N ASN A 51 0.29 3.12 8.32
CA ASN A 51 1.67 2.66 8.43
C ASN A 51 2.66 3.78 8.13
N GLY A 52 3.88 3.64 8.64
CA GLY A 52 4.98 4.52 8.26
C GLY A 52 4.74 6.03 8.43
N LEU A 53 3.86 6.45 9.33
CA LEU A 53 3.50 7.86 9.50
C LEU A 53 4.72 8.67 9.96
N ILE A 54 5.18 9.63 9.15
CA ILE A 54 6.38 10.41 9.44
C ILE A 54 6.34 11.76 8.73
N HIS A 55 6.97 12.79 9.30
CA HIS A 55 7.30 14.00 8.58
C HIS A 55 8.77 13.91 8.11
N PHE A 56 9.00 13.91 6.80
CA PHE A 56 10.32 13.69 6.21
C PHE A 56 10.51 14.64 5.03
N GLN A 57 11.67 15.30 4.95
CA GLN A 57 12.02 16.25 3.87
C GLN A 57 10.95 17.31 3.54
N GLY A 58 10.20 17.77 4.54
CA GLY A 58 9.22 18.86 4.41
C GLY A 58 7.81 18.42 4.01
N GLU A 59 7.55 17.12 3.89
CA GLU A 59 6.21 16.56 3.68
C GLU A 59 5.84 15.59 4.82
N TYR A 60 4.56 15.51 5.14
CA TYR A 60 3.97 14.41 5.89
C TYR A 60 3.77 13.23 4.95
N HIS A 61 4.30 12.07 5.30
CA HIS A 61 4.13 10.82 4.60
C HIS A 61 3.15 9.95 5.38
N ALA A 62 2.13 9.43 4.69
CA ALA A 62 1.23 8.41 5.19
C ALA A 62 1.34 7.17 4.30
N PHE A 63 1.81 6.07 4.88
CA PHE A 63 1.68 4.76 4.26
C PHE A 63 0.48 4.04 4.87
N TYR A 64 0.01 2.98 4.22
CA TYR A 64 -1.13 2.21 4.73
C TYR A 64 -1.15 0.82 4.11
N GLN A 65 -1.63 -0.18 4.87
CA GLN A 65 -1.92 -1.49 4.31
C GLN A 65 -2.98 -1.38 3.20
N PHE A 66 -2.71 -2.05 2.09
CA PHE A 66 -3.40 -1.82 0.85
C PHE A 66 -3.53 -3.08 0.00
N HIS A 67 -4.73 -3.38 -0.50
CA HIS A 67 -4.94 -4.39 -1.54
C HIS A 67 -5.59 -3.75 -2.78
N PRO A 68 -4.81 -3.48 -3.85
CA PRO A 68 -5.29 -2.71 -5.00
C PRO A 68 -6.34 -3.42 -5.85
N TYR A 69 -6.41 -4.76 -5.79
CA TYR A 69 -7.11 -5.57 -6.78
C TYR A 69 -8.56 -5.91 -6.41
N SER A 70 -8.92 -5.78 -5.13
CA SER A 70 -10.25 -6.14 -4.60
C SER A 70 -10.63 -5.23 -3.42
N PRO A 71 -11.93 -4.99 -3.16
CA PRO A 71 -12.40 -4.38 -1.92
C PRO A 71 -12.39 -5.35 -0.72
N GLU A 72 -11.76 -6.52 -0.84
CA GLU A 72 -11.58 -7.48 0.25
C GLU A 72 -10.11 -7.52 0.70
N TRP A 73 -9.87 -8.01 1.92
CA TRP A 73 -8.52 -8.28 2.39
C TRP A 73 -7.82 -9.31 1.48
N GLY A 74 -6.51 -9.18 1.29
CA GLY A 74 -5.72 -10.03 0.42
C GLY A 74 -4.22 -9.77 0.57
N PRO A 75 -3.40 -10.07 -0.45
CA PRO A 75 -1.96 -9.85 -0.40
C PRO A 75 -1.61 -8.37 -0.20
N MET A 76 -1.14 -8.06 1.01
CA MET A 76 -0.95 -6.69 1.48
C MET A 76 0.24 -6.02 0.81
N HIS A 77 -0.03 -4.83 0.26
CA HIS A 77 0.94 -3.84 -0.19
C HIS A 77 0.98 -2.68 0.81
N TRP A 78 1.95 -1.79 0.67
CA TRP A 78 1.88 -0.46 1.29
C TRP A 78 1.54 0.60 0.23
N GLY A 79 0.35 1.17 0.32
CA GLY A 79 0.04 2.41 -0.37
C GLY A 79 0.77 3.59 0.26
N HIS A 80 0.88 4.70 -0.47
CA HIS A 80 1.63 5.88 -0.03
C HIS A 80 0.93 7.16 -0.50
N ALA A 81 0.77 8.11 0.40
CA ALA A 81 0.36 9.47 0.11
C ALA A 81 1.22 10.47 0.87
N VAL A 82 1.37 11.67 0.30
CA VAL A 82 2.09 12.78 0.94
C VAL A 82 1.19 14.01 1.06
N SER A 83 1.48 14.86 2.05
CA SER A 83 0.79 16.12 2.28
C SER A 83 1.73 17.14 2.92
N THR A 84 1.53 18.42 2.66
CA THR A 84 2.25 19.50 3.36
C THR A 84 1.45 20.08 4.54
N ASP A 85 0.16 19.73 4.66
CA ASP A 85 -0.77 20.31 5.64
C ASP A 85 -1.64 19.29 6.39
N MET A 86 -1.42 17.99 6.15
CA MET A 86 -2.21 16.85 6.67
C MET A 86 -3.68 16.83 6.24
N VAL A 87 -4.09 17.72 5.32
CA VAL A 87 -5.48 17.83 4.84
C VAL A 87 -5.56 17.47 3.36
N HIS A 88 -4.69 18.06 2.54
CA HIS A 88 -4.63 17.82 1.11
C HIS A 88 -3.57 16.77 0.82
N TRP A 89 -4.03 15.58 0.44
CA TRP A 89 -3.17 14.43 0.18
C TRP A 89 -2.97 14.21 -1.32
N ARG A 90 -1.73 13.92 -1.72
CA ARG A 90 -1.35 13.50 -3.06
C ARG A 90 -0.95 12.03 -3.02
N ASP A 91 -1.64 11.22 -3.83
CA ASP A 91 -1.28 9.82 -4.02
C ASP A 91 0.14 9.70 -4.62
N MET A 92 0.94 8.82 -4.04
CA MET A 92 2.26 8.44 -4.51
C MET A 92 2.23 6.99 -5.02
N PRO A 93 3.27 6.55 -5.77
CA PRO A 93 3.37 5.15 -6.16
C PRO A 93 3.34 4.22 -4.94
N VAL A 94 2.76 3.03 -5.10
CA VAL A 94 2.80 1.96 -4.09
C VAL A 94 4.26 1.73 -3.64
N ALA A 95 4.49 1.76 -2.33
CA ALA A 95 5.82 1.76 -1.73
C ALA A 95 6.40 0.34 -1.56
N LEU A 96 5.56 -0.61 -1.13
CA LEU A 96 5.94 -2.01 -0.94
C LEU A 96 4.91 -2.92 -1.61
N ALA A 97 5.38 -4.02 -2.19
CA ALA A 97 4.57 -5.13 -2.68
C ALA A 97 5.13 -6.42 -2.07
N PRO A 98 4.30 -7.45 -1.85
CA PRO A 98 4.77 -8.74 -1.38
C PRO A 98 5.46 -9.44 -2.57
N ASP A 99 6.68 -9.04 -2.92
CA ASP A 99 7.39 -9.44 -4.13
C ASP A 99 8.63 -10.31 -3.84
N ALA A 100 8.91 -10.58 -2.57
CA ALA A 100 10.04 -11.39 -2.12
C ALA A 100 9.59 -12.61 -1.31
N VAL A 101 10.52 -13.53 -1.06
CA VAL A 101 10.23 -14.78 -0.34
C VAL A 101 9.89 -14.57 1.13
N TRP A 102 10.38 -13.48 1.73
CA TRP A 102 10.17 -13.16 3.16
C TRP A 102 8.87 -12.40 3.43
N ASP A 103 8.19 -11.93 2.39
CA ASP A 103 6.90 -11.23 2.48
C ASP A 103 5.89 -11.73 1.45
N ALA A 104 6.08 -12.95 0.92
CA ALA A 104 5.25 -13.54 -0.12
C ALA A 104 3.74 -13.62 0.23
N GLY A 105 3.41 -13.66 1.52
CA GLY A 105 2.03 -13.61 2.02
C GLY A 105 1.50 -12.19 2.26
N GLY A 106 2.36 -11.17 2.31
CA GLY A 106 1.98 -9.77 2.50
C GLY A 106 3.06 -8.92 3.18
N CYS A 107 3.15 -7.65 2.79
CA CYS A 107 3.83 -6.60 3.56
C CYS A 107 2.89 -6.09 4.65
N TYR A 108 2.96 -6.67 5.85
CA TYR A 108 2.12 -6.25 6.97
C TYR A 108 2.62 -4.94 7.58
N SER A 109 1.94 -4.49 8.63
CA SER A 109 2.16 -3.18 9.23
C SER A 109 3.53 -2.97 9.84
N GLY A 110 3.81 -1.69 10.04
CA GLY A 110 5.13 -1.21 10.38
C GLY A 110 5.19 0.30 10.55
N SER A 111 6.40 0.79 10.77
CA SER A 111 6.70 2.18 11.07
C SER A 111 7.81 2.71 10.19
N ALA A 112 7.94 4.03 10.14
CA ALA A 112 8.99 4.72 9.43
C ALA A 112 9.86 5.47 10.43
N VAL A 113 11.14 5.58 10.14
CA VAL A 113 12.08 6.41 10.92
C VAL A 113 12.98 7.18 9.95
N ASP A 114 13.34 8.39 10.33
CA ASP A 114 14.43 9.15 9.71
C ASP A 114 15.75 8.70 10.36
N ASP A 115 16.55 7.97 9.60
CA ASP A 115 17.87 7.49 9.99
C ASP A 115 18.93 8.37 9.30
N ASP A 116 19.30 9.46 9.95
CA ASP A 116 20.29 10.44 9.48
C ASP A 116 20.03 10.95 8.04
N GLY A 117 18.79 11.34 7.75
CA GLY A 117 18.38 11.86 6.43
C GLY A 117 17.99 10.77 5.45
N ARG A 118 17.89 9.51 5.90
CA ARG A 118 17.42 8.37 5.12
C ARG A 118 16.09 7.88 5.67
N LEU A 119 15.06 7.88 4.83
CA LEU A 119 13.78 7.28 5.19
C LEU A 119 13.92 5.76 5.24
N VAL A 120 13.69 5.17 6.42
CA VAL A 120 13.73 3.73 6.65
C VAL A 120 12.33 3.23 6.99
N LEU A 121 11.84 2.25 6.25
CA LEU A 121 10.60 1.55 6.53
C LEU A 121 10.91 0.23 7.21
N MET A 122 10.34 0.02 8.39
CA MET A 122 10.41 -1.23 9.15
C MET A 122 9.02 -1.85 9.16
N TYR A 123 8.87 -3.06 8.64
CA TYR A 123 7.58 -3.72 8.48
C TYR A 123 7.66 -5.20 8.81
N THR A 124 6.52 -5.82 9.05
CA THR A 124 6.42 -7.28 9.24
C THR A 124 6.22 -7.96 7.89
N GLY A 125 7.18 -8.77 7.45
CA GLY A 125 6.97 -9.66 6.30
C GLY A 125 6.12 -10.86 6.70
N HIS A 126 4.99 -11.07 6.03
CA HIS A 126 4.16 -12.26 6.22
C HIS A 126 4.52 -13.31 5.18
N THR A 127 4.64 -14.56 5.63
CA THR A 127 4.76 -15.72 4.75
C THR A 127 3.67 -16.70 5.14
N ASP A 128 3.02 -17.30 4.15
CA ASP A 128 2.13 -18.43 4.40
C ASP A 128 3.02 -19.59 4.86
N THR A 129 2.94 -19.96 6.14
CA THR A 129 3.64 -21.13 6.64
C THR A 129 3.14 -22.35 5.88
N VAL A 130 4.05 -23.06 5.21
CA VAL A 130 3.80 -24.45 4.84
C VAL A 130 3.71 -25.22 6.16
N GLU A 131 2.50 -25.49 6.64
CA GLU A 131 2.33 -26.52 7.67
C GLU A 131 2.87 -27.83 7.08
N THR A 132 3.98 -28.30 7.63
CA THR A 132 4.60 -29.60 7.33
C THR A 132 3.93 -30.72 8.09
#